data_AF-A0A1M7JJ84-F1
#
_entry.id   AF-A0A1M7JJ84-F1
#
_cell.length_a   1.000
_cell.length_b   1.000
_cell.length_c   1.000
_cell.angle_alpha   90.00
_cell.angle_beta   90.00
_cell.angle_gamma   90.00
#
_symmetry.space_group_name_H-M   'P 1'
#
loop_
_entity.id
_entity.type
_entity.pdbx_description
1 polymer ?
#
loop_
_entity_poly.entity_id
_entity_poly.type
_entity_poly.pdbx_seq_one_letter_code
_entity_poly.pdbx_strand_id
1 'polypeptide(L)'
;MDKFVRDCKKFIKRLRVHHYIAFAVVLGIGVFNAVTALSPMISQKELESNIEKSFEKWWAEEGAAQFRTVGLSDDEKTKMQEFVQYRDRIISAGKGFDIDERKKAMRTEFREWWEIGGGKEQYTREHGKYPTEREFERECYKYIKNYTDKFLRYNMAYVPKDGELERLTTSWLLFPSFASYLLFAILFLFAYVRLCERWGVPITAGFFLLLAVTGGPIVGVFTDMSLFSHANAERYMGASIALAFMLGATAFDHNKDDEPAIVRGIAVMGFMLDVIVNVFVNPSISTATAVASFPAFGLGALAGNKMPKRRKSSSELRKDALETRMKQTAQRNITAERRVKTRMQMDTGFSEAQKGHYDAAKINLCQAMTGMLQEHPLDTEGLKKLAERMVSPNLFIDVPSTQWLEWGDTARSRMCYEAALELLEKGLKLEKDAKIARRALFTIGEIRINRKIEPEEGVKRLQKVVEMDGEDLLAKQAKRMLEKAGV
;
A
#
# COMPACT_ATOMS: atom_id res chain seq x y z
N MET A 1 9.29 12.50 2.31
CA MET A 1 9.13 11.92 0.96
C MET A 1 9.74 10.53 0.83
N ASP A 2 10.97 10.29 1.30
CA ASP A 2 11.67 8.98 1.21
C ASP A 2 11.03 7.79 1.95
N LYS A 3 10.24 8.04 2.99
CA LYS A 3 9.51 6.98 3.72
C LYS A 3 8.34 6.46 2.87
N PHE A 4 7.53 7.37 2.35
CA PHE A 4 6.40 7.06 1.47
C PHE A 4 6.83 6.32 0.20
N VAL A 5 7.89 6.80 -0.48
CA VAL A 5 8.42 6.13 -1.69
C VAL A 5 8.97 4.74 -1.37
N ARG A 6 9.63 4.55 -0.21
CA ARG A 6 10.08 3.22 0.23
C ARG A 6 8.92 2.30 0.57
N ASP A 7 7.89 2.81 1.22
CA ASP A 7 6.71 2.03 1.61
C ASP A 7 5.88 1.64 0.37
N CYS A 8 5.72 2.53 -0.60
CA CYS A 8 5.15 2.21 -1.92
C CYS A 8 5.98 1.17 -2.68
N LYS A 9 7.31 1.31 -2.73
CA LYS A 9 8.19 0.30 -3.37
C LYS A 9 8.09 -1.06 -2.67
N LYS A 10 8.00 -1.10 -1.34
CA LYS A 10 7.78 -2.35 -0.58
C LYS A 10 6.41 -2.96 -0.87
N PHE A 11 5.37 -2.14 -0.97
CA PHE A 11 4.02 -2.58 -1.32
C PHE A 11 3.98 -3.19 -2.72
N ILE A 12 4.53 -2.50 -3.73
CA ILE A 12 4.61 -3.01 -5.11
C ILE A 12 5.40 -4.32 -5.18
N LYS A 13 6.51 -4.44 -4.43
CA LYS A 13 7.30 -5.69 -4.34
C LYS A 13 6.55 -6.85 -3.66
N ARG A 14 5.45 -6.58 -2.94
CA ARG A 14 4.59 -7.62 -2.33
C ARG A 14 3.45 -8.05 -3.25
N LEU A 15 3.16 -7.30 -4.31
CA LEU A 15 2.12 -7.64 -5.27
C LEU A 15 2.49 -8.88 -6.08
N ARG A 16 1.57 -9.84 -6.08
CA ARG A 16 1.61 -11.06 -6.90
C ARG A 16 0.92 -10.85 -8.25
N VAL A 17 1.17 -11.73 -9.22
CA VAL A 17 0.62 -11.69 -10.59
C VAL A 17 -0.89 -11.40 -10.64
N HIS A 18 -1.69 -12.04 -9.78
CA HIS A 18 -3.14 -11.83 -9.75
C HIS A 18 -3.56 -10.40 -9.37
N HIS A 19 -2.75 -9.67 -8.59
CA HIS A 19 -3.04 -8.27 -8.33
C HIS A 19 -2.86 -7.43 -9.60
N TYR A 20 -1.80 -7.67 -10.38
CA TYR A 20 -1.59 -6.99 -11.66
C TYR A 20 -2.72 -7.30 -12.66
N ILE A 21 -3.22 -8.54 -12.67
CA ILE A 21 -4.40 -8.91 -13.46
C ILE A 21 -5.62 -8.10 -13.00
N ALA A 22 -5.88 -8.02 -11.69
CA ALA A 22 -6.98 -7.22 -11.16
C ALA A 22 -6.84 -5.72 -11.51
N PHE A 23 -5.63 -5.15 -11.41
CA PHE A 23 -5.34 -3.79 -11.85
C PHE A 23 -5.63 -3.60 -13.35
N ALA A 24 -5.20 -4.53 -14.20
CA ALA A 24 -5.45 -4.47 -15.64
C ALA A 24 -6.95 -4.57 -15.96
N VAL A 25 -7.70 -5.41 -15.24
CA VAL A 25 -9.17 -5.51 -15.39
C VAL A 25 -9.83 -4.21 -14.99
N VAL A 26 -9.47 -3.61 -13.84
CA VAL A 26 -10.04 -2.33 -13.39
C VAL A 26 -9.74 -1.21 -14.38
N LEU A 27 -8.52 -1.16 -14.93
CA LEU A 27 -8.16 -0.20 -15.99
C LEU A 27 -8.95 -0.45 -17.27
N GLY A 28 -9.11 -1.71 -17.69
CA GLY A 28 -9.92 -2.10 -18.85
C GLY A 28 -11.38 -1.67 -18.69
N ILE A 29 -11.96 -1.87 -17.51
CA ILE A 29 -13.30 -1.38 -17.17
C ILE A 29 -13.36 0.15 -17.24
N GLY A 30 -12.32 0.85 -16.78
CA GLY A 30 -12.23 2.31 -16.86
C GLY A 30 -12.19 2.83 -18.30
N VAL A 31 -11.36 2.22 -19.15
CA VAL A 31 -11.27 2.54 -20.58
C VAL A 31 -12.60 2.24 -21.27
N PHE A 32 -13.20 1.09 -20.99
CA PHE A 32 -14.52 0.73 -21.49
C PHE A 32 -15.55 1.79 -21.09
N ASN A 33 -15.61 2.16 -19.81
CA ASN A 33 -16.50 3.22 -19.31
C ASN A 33 -16.27 4.56 -20.02
N ALA A 34 -15.01 4.99 -20.15
CA ALA A 34 -14.66 6.25 -20.80
C ALA A 34 -15.06 6.26 -22.28
N VAL A 35 -14.78 5.18 -23.03
CA VAL A 35 -15.23 5.04 -24.42
C VAL A 35 -16.76 5.03 -24.48
N THR A 36 -17.41 4.29 -23.58
CA THR A 36 -18.88 4.25 -23.47
C THR A 36 -19.52 5.49 -22.83
N ALA A 37 -18.76 6.52 -22.47
CA ALA A 37 -19.30 7.81 -22.07
C ALA A 37 -18.98 8.89 -23.11
N LEU A 38 -17.75 8.91 -23.62
CA LEU A 38 -17.22 9.97 -24.49
C LEU A 38 -17.57 9.78 -25.97
N SER A 39 -17.65 8.55 -26.49
CA SER A 39 -17.89 8.32 -27.92
C SER A 39 -19.16 9.01 -28.49
N PRO A 40 -20.33 9.05 -27.83
CA PRO A 40 -21.53 9.71 -28.35
C PRO A 40 -21.39 11.21 -28.27
N MET A 41 -20.73 11.76 -27.24
CA MET A 41 -20.45 13.19 -27.19
C MET A 41 -19.51 13.59 -28.33
N ILE A 42 -18.50 12.78 -28.64
CA ILE A 42 -17.58 13.00 -29.76
C ILE A 42 -18.36 12.92 -31.09
N SER A 43 -19.14 11.85 -31.30
CA SER A 43 -19.94 11.69 -32.52
C SER A 43 -21.04 12.74 -32.66
N GLN A 44 -21.64 13.21 -31.56
CA GLN A 44 -22.59 14.32 -31.56
C GLN A 44 -21.90 15.62 -31.92
N LYS A 45 -20.69 15.88 -31.39
CA LYS A 45 -19.91 17.07 -31.74
C LYS A 45 -19.44 17.05 -33.21
N GLU A 46 -19.06 15.88 -33.72
CA GLU A 46 -18.75 15.70 -35.14
C GLU A 46 -19.99 15.92 -36.01
N LEU A 47 -21.15 15.40 -35.60
CA LEU A 47 -22.43 15.63 -36.27
C LEU A 47 -22.78 17.11 -36.28
N GLU A 48 -22.71 17.80 -35.14
CA GLU A 48 -22.99 19.24 -35.04
C GLU A 48 -22.04 20.06 -35.90
N SER A 49 -20.74 19.74 -35.90
CA SER A 49 -19.78 20.39 -36.78
C SER A 49 -20.07 20.13 -38.27
N ASN A 50 -20.54 18.93 -38.62
CA ASN A 50 -20.93 18.61 -39.98
C ASN A 50 -22.22 19.33 -40.39
N ILE A 51 -23.21 19.45 -39.49
CA ILE A 51 -24.45 20.22 -39.68
C ILE A 51 -24.12 21.70 -39.91
N GLU A 52 -23.24 22.26 -39.10
CA GLU A 52 -22.80 23.65 -39.23
C GLU A 52 -22.12 23.87 -40.59
N LYS A 53 -21.14 23.04 -40.95
CA LYS A 53 -20.46 23.14 -42.25
C LYS A 53 -21.41 22.96 -43.43
N SER A 54 -22.34 22.01 -43.36
CA SER A 54 -23.29 21.78 -44.44
C SER A 54 -24.29 22.93 -44.57
N PHE A 55 -24.75 23.48 -43.46
CA PHE A 55 -25.62 24.64 -43.44
C PHE A 55 -24.91 25.89 -43.97
N GLU A 56 -23.69 26.16 -43.53
CA GLU A 56 -22.92 27.32 -44.00
C GLU A 56 -22.68 27.25 -45.51
N LYS A 57 -22.33 26.07 -46.01
CA LYS A 57 -22.16 25.84 -47.44
C LYS A 57 -23.46 26.10 -48.21
N TRP A 58 -24.57 25.49 -47.78
CA TRP A 58 -25.87 25.70 -48.40
C TRP A 58 -26.31 27.18 -48.34
N TRP A 59 -26.12 27.85 -47.20
CA TRP A 59 -26.49 29.25 -47.02
C TRP A 59 -25.72 30.16 -47.98
N ALA A 60 -24.43 29.90 -48.18
CA ALA A 60 -23.56 30.66 -49.08
C ALA A 60 -23.85 30.40 -50.56
N GLU A 61 -24.17 29.17 -50.94
CA GLU A 61 -24.37 28.76 -52.34
C GLU A 61 -25.80 29.05 -52.83
N GLU A 62 -26.82 28.84 -51.99
CA GLU A 62 -28.23 28.83 -52.42
C GLU A 62 -29.17 29.56 -51.45
N GLY A 63 -29.02 29.35 -50.14
CA GLY A 63 -30.00 29.78 -49.12
C GLY A 63 -30.19 31.30 -49.04
N ALA A 64 -29.10 32.07 -48.99
CA ALA A 64 -29.18 33.54 -48.94
C ALA A 64 -29.84 34.13 -50.22
N ALA A 65 -29.55 33.54 -51.39
CA ALA A 65 -30.15 33.97 -52.65
C ALA A 65 -31.66 33.67 -52.69
N GLN A 66 -32.07 32.49 -52.22
CA GLN A 66 -33.47 32.09 -52.13
C GLN A 66 -34.29 33.03 -51.23
N PHE A 67 -33.76 33.39 -50.06
CA PHE A 67 -34.43 34.33 -49.13
C PHE A 67 -34.62 35.71 -49.76
N ARG A 68 -33.59 36.23 -50.45
CA ARG A 68 -33.69 37.50 -51.20
C ARG A 68 -34.75 37.46 -52.29
N THR A 69 -34.86 36.36 -53.04
CA THR A 69 -35.87 36.22 -54.11
C THR A 69 -37.31 36.17 -53.60
N VAL A 70 -37.54 35.72 -52.37
CA VAL A 70 -38.88 35.64 -51.74
C VAL A 70 -39.18 36.90 -50.89
N GLY A 71 -38.24 37.86 -50.82
CA GLY A 71 -38.42 39.12 -50.10
C GLY A 71 -38.17 39.05 -48.59
N LEU A 72 -37.48 38.02 -48.11
CA LEU A 72 -37.10 37.85 -46.70
C LEU A 72 -35.71 38.45 -46.44
N SER A 73 -35.43 38.85 -45.19
CA SER A 73 -34.12 39.36 -44.79
C SER A 73 -33.10 38.24 -44.68
N ASP A 74 -31.88 38.47 -45.18
CA ASP A 74 -30.74 37.55 -45.12
C ASP A 74 -29.73 37.93 -44.03
N ASP A 75 -30.19 38.64 -43.00
CA ASP A 75 -29.39 39.08 -41.87
C ASP A 75 -28.99 37.91 -40.96
N GLU A 76 -27.96 38.11 -40.14
CA GLU A 76 -27.43 37.07 -39.24
C GLU A 76 -28.48 36.47 -38.32
N LYS A 77 -29.49 37.25 -37.93
CA LYS A 77 -30.58 36.79 -37.06
C LYS A 77 -31.44 35.74 -37.78
N THR A 78 -31.81 35.99 -39.04
CA THR A 78 -32.56 35.02 -39.85
C THR A 78 -31.72 33.79 -40.19
N LYS A 79 -30.44 33.98 -40.53
CA LYS A 79 -29.50 32.86 -40.71
C LYS A 79 -29.44 31.95 -39.48
N MET A 80 -29.37 32.54 -38.28
CA MET A 80 -29.31 31.78 -37.02
C MET A 80 -30.62 31.05 -36.73
N GLN A 81 -31.78 31.67 -37.00
CA GLN A 81 -33.08 31.01 -36.83
C GLN A 81 -33.24 29.82 -37.78
N GLU A 82 -32.82 29.95 -39.04
CA GLU A 82 -32.89 28.86 -40.02
C GLU A 82 -31.87 27.77 -39.71
N PHE A 83 -30.69 28.12 -39.18
CA PHE A 83 -29.72 27.14 -38.69
C PHE A 83 -30.30 26.25 -37.58
N VAL A 84 -31.01 26.84 -36.62
CA VAL A 84 -31.67 26.09 -35.54
C VAL A 84 -32.71 25.12 -36.11
N GLN A 85 -33.57 25.59 -37.03
CA GLN A 85 -34.57 24.72 -37.66
C GLN A 85 -33.95 23.61 -38.52
N TYR A 86 -32.84 23.90 -39.22
CA TYR A 86 -32.09 22.94 -40.02
C TYR A 86 -31.43 21.88 -39.14
N ARG A 87 -30.78 22.32 -38.04
CA ARG A 87 -30.21 21.44 -37.02
C ARG A 87 -31.27 20.52 -36.42
N ASP A 88 -32.42 21.06 -36.03
CA ASP A 88 -33.50 20.29 -35.41
C ASP A 88 -34.11 19.27 -36.38
N ARG A 89 -34.22 19.61 -37.68
CA ARG A 89 -34.63 18.65 -38.73
C ARG A 89 -33.66 17.49 -38.88
N ILE A 90 -32.35 17.74 -38.82
CA ILE A 90 -31.33 16.68 -38.95
C ILE A 90 -31.30 15.79 -37.70
N ILE A 91 -31.44 16.37 -36.51
CA ILE A 91 -31.46 15.63 -35.26
C ILE A 91 -32.74 14.77 -35.14
N SER A 92 -33.91 15.33 -35.48
CA SER A 92 -35.21 14.62 -35.46
C SER A 92 -35.30 13.50 -36.50
N ALA A 93 -34.57 13.59 -37.62
CA ALA A 93 -34.42 12.51 -38.59
C ALA A 93 -33.60 11.30 -38.09
N GLY A 94 -33.33 11.22 -36.78
CA GLY A 94 -32.71 10.06 -36.13
C GLY A 94 -31.18 10.03 -36.17
N LYS A 95 -30.53 11.16 -36.47
CA LYS A 95 -29.05 11.24 -36.52
C LYS A 95 -28.39 11.66 -35.20
N GLY A 96 -29.15 12.08 -34.19
CA GLY A 96 -28.61 12.46 -32.88
C GLY A 96 -27.94 11.28 -32.16
N PHE A 97 -26.73 11.51 -31.65
CA PHE A 97 -25.93 10.52 -30.91
C PHE A 97 -26.06 10.67 -29.39
N ASP A 98 -26.63 11.77 -28.88
CA ASP A 98 -27.03 11.89 -27.46
C ASP A 98 -28.30 11.08 -27.19
N ILE A 99 -28.19 10.09 -26.31
CA ILE A 99 -29.20 9.07 -26.11
C ILE A 99 -30.30 9.55 -25.15
N ASP A 100 -29.96 10.38 -24.18
CA ASP A 100 -30.95 10.87 -23.21
C ASP A 100 -31.79 11.97 -23.87
N GLU A 101 -31.18 12.79 -24.74
CA GLU A 101 -31.92 13.69 -25.63
C GLU A 101 -32.77 12.93 -26.66
N ARG A 102 -32.21 11.88 -27.32
CA ARG A 102 -32.98 11.08 -28.28
C ARG A 102 -34.15 10.33 -27.62
N LYS A 103 -33.99 9.79 -26.41
CA LYS A 103 -35.09 9.13 -25.68
C LYS A 103 -36.19 10.11 -25.30
N LYS A 104 -35.84 11.34 -24.88
CA LYS A 104 -36.82 12.40 -24.64
C LYS A 104 -37.56 12.76 -25.92
N ALA A 105 -36.84 12.97 -27.02
CA ALA A 105 -37.43 13.22 -28.33
C ALA A 105 -38.36 12.07 -28.77
N MET A 106 -37.92 10.82 -28.66
CA MET A 106 -38.71 9.64 -28.99
C MET A 106 -39.96 9.46 -28.13
N ARG A 107 -39.91 9.84 -26.83
CA ARG A 107 -41.11 9.87 -25.98
C ARG A 107 -42.11 10.91 -26.47
N THR A 108 -41.62 12.09 -26.86
CA THR A 108 -42.46 13.14 -27.44
C THR A 108 -43.06 12.69 -28.77
N GLU A 109 -42.24 12.17 -29.69
CA GLU A 109 -42.67 11.60 -30.98
C GLU A 109 -43.72 10.49 -30.77
N PHE A 110 -43.47 9.57 -29.83
CA PHE A 110 -44.41 8.49 -29.54
C PHE A 110 -45.71 9.03 -28.94
N ARG A 111 -45.64 10.01 -28.03
CA ARG A 111 -46.83 10.64 -27.45
C ARG A 111 -47.65 11.38 -28.51
N GLU A 112 -47.00 12.11 -29.42
CA GLU A 112 -47.67 12.77 -30.53
C GLU A 112 -48.34 11.76 -31.48
N TRP A 113 -47.64 10.68 -31.84
CA TRP A 113 -48.23 9.59 -32.63
C TRP A 113 -49.39 8.92 -31.89
N TRP A 114 -49.26 8.69 -30.58
CA TRP A 114 -50.27 8.03 -29.76
C TRP A 114 -51.54 8.86 -29.63
N GLU A 115 -51.40 10.17 -29.39
CA GLU A 115 -52.52 11.08 -29.15
C GLU A 115 -53.15 11.62 -30.44
N ILE A 116 -52.34 11.90 -31.47
CA ILE A 116 -52.77 12.64 -32.67
C ILE A 116 -52.63 11.78 -33.94
N GLY A 117 -51.63 10.91 -33.99
CA GLY A 117 -51.28 10.10 -35.16
C GLY A 117 -52.04 8.79 -35.33
N GLY A 118 -53.07 8.52 -34.52
CA GLY A 118 -53.91 7.33 -34.64
C GLY A 118 -53.47 6.11 -33.80
N GLY A 119 -52.49 6.28 -32.89
CA GLY A 119 -51.93 5.16 -32.11
C GLY A 119 -52.93 4.53 -31.14
N LYS A 120 -53.80 5.32 -30.49
CA LYS A 120 -54.86 4.79 -29.61
C LYS A 120 -55.91 4.01 -30.39
N GLU A 121 -56.25 4.45 -31.59
CA GLU A 121 -57.18 3.79 -32.50
C GLU A 121 -56.61 2.46 -32.97
N GLN A 122 -55.31 2.43 -33.29
CA GLN A 122 -54.61 1.20 -33.65
C GLN A 122 -54.60 0.20 -32.49
N TYR A 123 -54.22 0.63 -31.28
CA TYR A 123 -54.24 -0.23 -30.09
C TYR A 123 -55.64 -0.79 -29.81
N THR A 124 -56.68 0.05 -29.96
CA THR A 124 -58.07 -0.35 -29.75
C THR A 124 -58.52 -1.40 -30.77
N ARG A 125 -58.09 -1.29 -32.03
CA ARG A 125 -58.36 -2.31 -33.06
C ARG A 125 -57.67 -3.63 -32.78
N GLU A 126 -56.42 -3.59 -32.30
CA GLU A 126 -55.61 -4.79 -32.03
C GLU A 126 -56.04 -5.52 -30.75
N HIS A 127 -56.50 -4.79 -29.73
CA HIS A 127 -56.78 -5.34 -28.40
C HIS A 127 -58.25 -5.28 -27.97
N GLY A 128 -59.13 -4.72 -28.81
CA GLY A 128 -60.57 -4.67 -28.56
C GLY A 128 -60.99 -3.77 -27.38
N LYS A 129 -60.10 -2.92 -26.88
CA LYS A 129 -60.36 -2.01 -25.75
C LYS A 129 -59.54 -0.72 -25.87
N TYR A 130 -60.06 0.37 -25.31
CA TYR A 130 -59.32 1.63 -25.25
C TYR A 130 -58.14 1.53 -24.27
N PRO A 131 -56.95 2.02 -24.63
CA PRO A 131 -55.75 1.87 -23.80
C PRO A 131 -55.83 2.69 -22.51
N THR A 132 -55.25 2.14 -21.44
CA THR A 132 -54.99 2.81 -20.16
C THR A 132 -53.61 3.49 -20.14
N GLU A 133 -53.35 4.38 -19.18
CA GLU A 133 -52.04 5.06 -19.05
C GLU A 133 -50.89 4.07 -18.87
N ARG A 134 -51.11 2.97 -18.14
CA ARG A 134 -50.12 1.89 -18.01
C ARG A 134 -49.81 1.20 -19.34
N GLU A 135 -50.80 1.09 -20.23
CA GLU A 135 -50.61 0.48 -21.54
C GLU A 135 -49.90 1.45 -22.49
N PHE A 136 -50.17 2.75 -22.40
CA PHE A 136 -49.37 3.78 -23.06
C PHE A 136 -47.90 3.69 -22.66
N GLU A 137 -47.61 3.65 -21.35
CA GLU A 137 -46.24 3.52 -20.85
C GLU A 137 -45.56 2.25 -21.37
N ARG A 138 -46.29 1.13 -21.42
CA ARG A 138 -45.79 -0.15 -21.93
C ARG A 138 -45.47 -0.11 -23.42
N GLU A 139 -46.35 0.44 -24.26
CA GLU A 139 -46.11 0.53 -25.71
C GLU A 139 -45.04 1.57 -26.05
N CYS A 140 -45.02 2.72 -25.36
CA CYS A 140 -43.96 3.72 -25.46
C CYS A 140 -42.59 3.11 -25.12
N TYR A 141 -42.56 2.26 -24.10
CA TYR A 141 -41.37 1.52 -23.74
C TYR A 141 -40.93 0.53 -24.84
N LYS A 142 -41.85 -0.28 -25.39
CA LYS A 142 -41.51 -1.19 -26.51
C LYS A 142 -40.96 -0.43 -27.71
N TYR A 143 -41.52 0.73 -28.04
CA TYR A 143 -41.06 1.58 -29.13
C TYR A 143 -39.60 2.06 -28.91
N ILE A 144 -39.31 2.57 -27.71
CA ILE A 144 -37.95 2.99 -27.33
C ILE A 144 -37.00 1.78 -27.32
N LYS A 145 -37.45 0.64 -26.80
CA LYS A 145 -36.67 -0.60 -26.71
C LYS A 145 -36.26 -1.12 -28.09
N ASN A 146 -37.18 -1.17 -29.05
CA ASN A 146 -36.90 -1.61 -30.42
C ASN A 146 -35.81 -0.76 -31.11
N TYR A 147 -35.67 0.50 -30.72
CA TYR A 147 -34.58 1.35 -31.18
C TYR A 147 -33.28 1.07 -30.43
N THR A 148 -33.33 0.95 -29.10
CA THR A 148 -32.13 0.70 -28.30
C THR A 148 -31.51 -0.67 -28.56
N ASP A 149 -32.32 -1.69 -28.83
CA ASP A 149 -31.85 -3.07 -29.01
C ASP A 149 -30.99 -3.27 -30.28
N LYS A 150 -31.07 -2.33 -31.23
CA LYS A 150 -30.25 -2.32 -32.45
C LYS A 150 -28.78 -1.99 -32.19
N PHE A 151 -28.46 -1.41 -31.03
CA PHE A 151 -27.11 -0.99 -30.71
C PHE A 151 -26.61 -1.78 -29.50
N LEU A 152 -25.55 -2.57 -29.71
CA LEU A 152 -24.93 -3.43 -28.69
C LEU A 152 -24.58 -2.67 -27.40
N ARG A 153 -24.16 -1.42 -27.54
CA ARG A 153 -23.85 -0.52 -26.43
C ARG A 153 -25.07 -0.20 -25.55
N TYR A 154 -26.27 -0.13 -26.12
CA TYR A 154 -27.49 0.13 -25.37
C TYR A 154 -28.07 -1.16 -24.77
N ASN A 155 -27.86 -2.29 -25.45
CA ASN A 155 -28.14 -3.63 -24.88
C ASN A 155 -27.35 -3.91 -23.60
N MET A 156 -26.08 -3.47 -23.51
CA MET A 156 -25.25 -3.65 -22.30
C MET A 156 -25.44 -2.53 -21.26
N ALA A 157 -25.80 -1.31 -21.69
CA ALA A 157 -25.80 -0.16 -20.80
C ALA A 157 -27.15 0.11 -20.12
N TYR A 158 -28.29 -0.27 -20.67
CA TYR A 158 -29.59 0.10 -20.09
C TYR A 158 -30.31 -1.10 -19.50
N VAL A 159 -30.75 -0.96 -18.24
CA VAL A 159 -31.69 -1.88 -17.63
C VAL A 159 -33.01 -1.80 -18.42
N PRO A 160 -33.55 -2.94 -18.91
CA PRO A 160 -34.93 -3.02 -19.32
C PRO A 160 -35.81 -2.98 -18.07
N LYS A 161 -36.93 -2.25 -18.12
CA LYS A 161 -38.01 -2.46 -17.16
C LYS A 161 -39.00 -3.48 -17.74
N ASP A 162 -39.36 -4.43 -16.88
CA ASP A 162 -40.20 -5.63 -17.06
C ASP A 162 -39.64 -6.73 -17.98
N GLY A 163 -39.15 -7.83 -17.36
CA GLY A 163 -39.12 -9.18 -17.95
C GLY A 163 -37.78 -9.76 -18.41
N GLU A 164 -36.66 -9.02 -18.39
CA GLU A 164 -35.37 -9.48 -18.97
C GLU A 164 -34.25 -9.58 -17.93
N LEU A 165 -34.28 -10.64 -17.13
CA LEU A 165 -33.28 -10.99 -16.11
C LEU A 165 -31.85 -11.13 -16.67
N GLU A 166 -31.72 -11.57 -17.92
CA GLU A 166 -30.42 -11.74 -18.59
C GLU A 166 -29.67 -10.42 -18.83
N ARG A 167 -30.36 -9.28 -18.92
CA ARG A 167 -29.71 -7.98 -19.10
C ARG A 167 -29.23 -7.39 -17.78
N LEU A 168 -29.92 -7.68 -16.67
CA LEU A 168 -29.52 -7.29 -15.30
C LEU A 168 -28.20 -7.92 -14.85
N THR A 169 -27.79 -9.04 -15.44
CA THR A 169 -26.50 -9.71 -15.14
C THR A 169 -25.32 -9.11 -15.88
N THR A 170 -25.53 -8.15 -16.80
CA THR A 170 -24.48 -7.52 -17.62
C THR A 170 -24.17 -6.07 -17.26
N SER A 171 -25.01 -5.42 -16.44
CA SER A 171 -24.91 -4.00 -16.06
C SER A 171 -23.85 -3.69 -14.98
N TRP A 172 -23.07 -4.68 -14.54
CA TRP A 172 -22.05 -4.51 -13.50
C TRP A 172 -20.76 -3.83 -13.98
N LEU A 173 -20.56 -3.71 -15.30
CA LEU A 173 -19.33 -3.18 -15.89
C LEU A 173 -19.28 -1.66 -15.97
N LEU A 174 -20.37 -0.96 -15.65
CA LEU A 174 -20.48 0.48 -15.91
C LEU A 174 -20.58 1.31 -14.63
N PHE A 175 -20.04 2.52 -14.65
CA PHE A 175 -20.03 3.47 -13.53
C PHE A 175 -20.72 4.80 -13.92
N PRO A 176 -21.50 5.39 -13.00
CA PRO A 176 -22.25 6.62 -13.27
C PRO A 176 -21.37 7.86 -13.45
N SER A 177 -20.20 7.87 -12.81
CA SER A 177 -19.29 8.99 -12.87
C SER A 177 -17.85 8.53 -12.75
N PHE A 178 -16.92 9.38 -13.21
CA PHE A 178 -15.49 9.17 -13.03
C PHE A 178 -15.11 9.09 -11.54
N ALA A 179 -15.76 9.87 -10.68
CA ALA A 179 -15.55 9.82 -9.24
C ALA A 179 -15.98 8.46 -8.65
N SER A 180 -17.14 7.94 -9.06
CA SER A 180 -17.61 6.61 -8.64
C SER A 180 -16.69 5.49 -9.14
N TYR A 181 -16.18 5.59 -10.38
CA TYR A 181 -15.18 4.66 -10.90
C TYR A 181 -13.87 4.69 -10.10
N LEU A 182 -13.32 5.87 -9.83
CA LEU A 182 -12.07 6.00 -9.05
C LEU A 182 -12.23 5.46 -7.63
N LEU A 183 -13.36 5.79 -6.98
CA LEU A 183 -13.68 5.30 -5.66
C LEU A 183 -13.74 3.76 -5.66
N PHE A 184 -14.50 3.20 -6.59
CA PHE A 184 -14.57 1.75 -6.78
C PHE A 184 -13.18 1.16 -7.01
N ALA A 185 -12.39 1.70 -7.94
CA ALA A 185 -11.07 1.19 -8.27
C ALA A 185 -10.17 1.11 -7.04
N ILE A 186 -10.09 2.20 -6.26
CA ILE A 186 -9.24 2.27 -5.06
C ILE A 186 -9.72 1.28 -3.99
N LEU A 187 -11.02 1.30 -3.66
CA LEU A 187 -11.58 0.48 -2.59
C LEU A 187 -11.64 -1.01 -2.97
N PHE A 188 -11.95 -1.32 -4.23
CA PHE A 188 -11.94 -2.68 -4.75
C PHE A 188 -10.54 -3.26 -4.72
N LEU A 189 -9.53 -2.56 -5.24
CA LEU A 189 -8.15 -3.05 -5.23
C LEU A 189 -7.65 -3.26 -3.80
N PHE A 190 -7.99 -2.34 -2.89
CA PHE A 190 -7.70 -2.49 -1.47
C PHE A 190 -8.34 -3.76 -0.87
N ALA A 191 -9.65 -3.93 -1.04
CA ALA A 191 -10.38 -5.08 -0.51
C ALA A 191 -9.91 -6.39 -1.17
N TYR A 192 -9.66 -6.37 -2.49
CA TYR A 192 -9.20 -7.51 -3.25
C TYR A 192 -7.82 -8.00 -2.79
N VAL A 193 -6.86 -7.09 -2.57
CA VAL A 193 -5.54 -7.45 -2.03
C VAL A 193 -5.68 -8.12 -0.67
N ARG A 194 -6.46 -7.51 0.25
CA ARG A 194 -6.66 -8.02 1.60
C ARG A 194 -7.36 -9.37 1.62
N LEU A 195 -8.44 -9.51 0.87
CA LEU A 195 -9.18 -10.76 0.78
C LEU A 195 -8.40 -11.84 0.04
N CYS A 196 -7.57 -11.52 -0.95
CA CYS A 196 -6.71 -12.51 -1.61
C CYS A 196 -5.63 -13.05 -0.67
N GLU A 197 -5.04 -12.21 0.17
CA GLU A 197 -4.12 -12.66 1.23
C GLU A 197 -4.83 -13.57 2.24
N ARG A 198 -6.12 -13.31 2.48
CA ARG A 198 -6.91 -13.96 3.53
C ARG A 198 -7.63 -15.23 3.09
N TRP A 199 -8.40 -15.20 2.02
CA TRP A 199 -9.21 -16.31 1.50
C TRP A 199 -8.59 -16.98 0.27
N GLY A 200 -7.69 -16.27 -0.42
CA GLY A 200 -7.11 -16.72 -1.67
C GLY A 200 -7.91 -16.27 -2.89
N VAL A 201 -7.20 -16.16 -4.00
CA VAL A 201 -7.69 -15.62 -5.28
C VAL A 201 -9.02 -16.25 -5.74
N PRO A 202 -9.20 -17.59 -5.76
CA PRO A 202 -10.41 -18.18 -6.32
C PRO A 202 -11.66 -17.81 -5.52
N ILE A 203 -11.56 -17.78 -4.20
CA ILE A 203 -12.69 -17.48 -3.32
C ILE A 203 -13.04 -15.99 -3.42
N THR A 204 -12.04 -15.11 -3.34
CA THR A 204 -12.25 -13.66 -3.46
C THR A 204 -12.85 -13.29 -4.81
N ALA A 205 -12.30 -13.82 -5.91
CA ALA A 205 -12.81 -13.58 -7.24
C ALA A 205 -14.21 -14.19 -7.44
N GLY A 206 -14.45 -15.38 -6.89
CA GLY A 206 -15.76 -16.05 -6.94
C GLY A 206 -16.86 -15.24 -6.28
N PHE A 207 -16.65 -14.74 -5.06
CA PHE A 207 -17.62 -13.87 -4.39
C PHE A 207 -17.82 -12.55 -5.12
N PHE A 208 -16.75 -11.92 -5.61
CA PHE A 208 -16.85 -10.70 -6.39
C PHE A 208 -17.71 -10.91 -7.65
N LEU A 209 -17.40 -11.91 -8.47
CA LEU A 209 -18.14 -12.20 -9.69
C LEU A 209 -19.59 -12.58 -9.40
N LEU A 210 -19.82 -13.43 -8.40
CA LEU A 210 -21.17 -13.83 -7.99
C LEU A 210 -22.01 -12.61 -7.61
N LEU A 211 -21.48 -11.70 -6.80
CA LEU A 211 -22.22 -10.53 -6.33
C LEU A 211 -22.29 -9.42 -7.38
N ALA A 212 -21.31 -9.30 -8.27
CA ALA A 212 -21.38 -8.39 -9.40
C ALA A 212 -22.51 -8.81 -10.36
N VAL A 213 -22.65 -10.11 -10.61
CA VAL A 213 -23.70 -10.68 -11.48
C VAL A 213 -25.08 -10.67 -10.80
N THR A 214 -25.16 -11.05 -9.52
CA THR A 214 -26.44 -11.10 -8.78
C THR A 214 -26.86 -9.76 -8.18
N GLY A 215 -25.97 -8.76 -8.14
CA GLY A 215 -26.25 -7.44 -7.60
C GLY A 215 -27.35 -6.71 -8.37
N GLY A 216 -27.36 -6.79 -9.71
CA GLY A 216 -28.43 -6.22 -10.53
C GLY A 216 -29.82 -6.75 -10.16
N PRO A 217 -30.04 -8.07 -10.14
CA PRO A 217 -31.27 -8.69 -9.63
C PRO A 217 -31.63 -8.29 -8.20
N ILE A 218 -30.64 -8.22 -7.28
CA ILE A 218 -30.89 -7.81 -5.89
C ILE A 218 -31.45 -6.38 -5.84
N VAL A 219 -30.85 -5.42 -6.56
CA VAL A 219 -31.36 -4.05 -6.60
C VAL A 219 -32.73 -3.99 -7.28
N GLY A 220 -32.96 -4.80 -8.32
CA GLY A 220 -34.26 -4.91 -9.00
C GLY A 220 -35.42 -5.20 -8.03
N VAL A 221 -35.22 -6.11 -7.08
CA VAL A 221 -36.23 -6.40 -6.03
C VAL A 221 -36.51 -5.17 -5.14
N PHE A 222 -35.49 -4.37 -4.83
CA PHE A 222 -35.66 -3.14 -4.05
C PHE A 222 -36.36 -2.04 -4.86
N THR A 223 -36.08 -1.93 -6.16
CA THR A 223 -36.67 -0.91 -7.03
C THR A 223 -38.12 -1.19 -7.40
N ASP A 224 -38.58 -2.44 -7.29
CA ASP A 224 -39.99 -2.82 -7.44
C ASP A 224 -40.87 -2.41 -6.24
N MET A 225 -40.27 -2.01 -5.11
CA MET A 225 -41.02 -1.41 -4.00
C MET A 225 -41.44 0.03 -4.36
N SER A 226 -42.68 0.43 -4.02
CA SER A 226 -43.28 1.71 -4.44
C SER A 226 -42.41 2.94 -4.13
N LEU A 227 -41.65 2.90 -3.04
CA LEU A 227 -40.72 3.93 -2.57
C LEU A 227 -39.56 4.22 -3.55
N PHE A 228 -39.17 3.25 -4.38
CA PHE A 228 -37.99 3.33 -5.26
C PHE A 228 -38.33 3.15 -6.75
N SER A 229 -39.63 3.14 -7.08
CA SER A 229 -40.16 2.96 -8.43
C SER A 229 -39.56 3.90 -9.49
N HIS A 230 -39.13 5.10 -9.08
CA HIS A 230 -38.53 6.14 -9.92
C HIS A 230 -37.06 5.88 -10.28
N ALA A 231 -36.36 4.99 -9.55
CA ALA A 231 -34.94 4.67 -9.73
C ALA A 231 -34.68 3.52 -10.74
N ASN A 232 -35.74 3.03 -11.37
CA ASN A 232 -35.73 1.80 -12.19
C ASN A 232 -35.15 1.95 -13.62
N ALA A 233 -34.69 3.13 -14.01
CA ALA A 233 -34.29 3.42 -15.40
C ALA A 233 -32.78 3.40 -15.65
N GLU A 234 -31.97 3.06 -14.64
CA GLU A 234 -30.58 3.50 -14.61
C GLU A 234 -29.54 2.42 -14.26
N ARG A 235 -28.32 2.66 -14.74
CA ARG A 235 -27.46 1.68 -15.41
C ARG A 235 -26.43 0.96 -14.53
N TYR A 236 -26.34 1.22 -13.22
CA TYR A 236 -25.08 0.98 -12.49
C TYR A 236 -25.26 0.38 -11.08
N MET A 237 -25.58 -0.92 -10.99
CA MET A 237 -26.03 -1.53 -9.71
C MET A 237 -25.14 -2.64 -9.15
N GLY A 238 -24.48 -3.46 -9.99
CA GLY A 238 -23.81 -4.69 -9.53
C GLY A 238 -22.47 -4.49 -8.80
N ALA A 239 -21.64 -3.54 -9.24
CA ALA A 239 -20.28 -3.36 -8.71
C ALA A 239 -20.24 -2.79 -7.28
N SER A 240 -21.19 -1.92 -6.93
CA SER A 240 -21.29 -1.32 -5.57
C SER A 240 -21.72 -2.36 -4.54
N ILE A 241 -22.65 -3.27 -4.87
CA ILE A 241 -23.04 -4.39 -3.99
C ILE A 241 -21.85 -5.31 -3.72
N ALA A 242 -21.13 -5.70 -4.78
CA ALA A 242 -19.95 -6.55 -4.64
C ALA A 242 -18.87 -5.85 -3.79
N LEU A 243 -18.66 -4.54 -4.00
CA LEU A 243 -17.73 -3.74 -3.22
C LEU A 243 -18.16 -3.67 -1.74
N ALA A 244 -19.43 -3.39 -1.45
CA ALA A 244 -19.95 -3.33 -0.09
C ALA A 244 -19.72 -4.64 0.67
N PHE A 245 -20.00 -5.78 0.03
CA PHE A 245 -19.71 -7.09 0.60
C PHE A 245 -18.21 -7.30 0.85
N MET A 246 -17.36 -6.97 -0.13
CA MET A 246 -15.91 -7.13 0.01
C MET A 246 -15.34 -6.23 1.11
N LEU A 247 -15.83 -5.00 1.27
CA LEU A 247 -15.43 -4.10 2.34
C LEU A 247 -15.91 -4.61 3.70
N GLY A 248 -17.13 -5.14 3.79
CA GLY A 248 -17.62 -5.83 4.99
C GLY A 248 -16.73 -7.01 5.38
N ALA A 249 -16.39 -7.87 4.41
CA ALA A 249 -15.49 -9.01 4.62
C ALA A 249 -14.06 -8.61 5.00
N THR A 250 -13.60 -7.44 4.53
CA THR A 250 -12.28 -6.88 4.87
C THR A 250 -12.26 -6.25 6.26
N ALA A 251 -13.37 -5.65 6.71
CA ALA A 251 -13.45 -4.99 8.01
C ALA A 251 -13.44 -5.97 9.21
N PHE A 252 -13.94 -7.20 8.99
CA PHE A 252 -14.17 -8.18 10.04
C PHE A 252 -13.43 -9.50 9.76
N ASP A 253 -12.48 -9.85 10.64
CA ASP A 253 -11.73 -11.10 10.57
C ASP A 253 -12.34 -12.18 11.47
N HIS A 254 -12.03 -13.45 11.17
CA HIS A 254 -12.46 -14.63 11.91
C HIS A 254 -12.02 -14.54 13.38
N ASN A 255 -10.84 -13.99 13.61
CA ASN A 255 -10.33 -13.65 14.93
C ASN A 255 -10.44 -12.13 15.13
N LYS A 256 -11.06 -11.70 16.23
CA LYS A 256 -11.40 -10.29 16.49
C LYS A 256 -10.21 -9.32 16.49
N ASP A 257 -9.00 -9.81 16.78
CA ASP A 257 -7.78 -9.02 16.97
C ASP A 257 -6.75 -9.13 15.84
N ASP A 258 -7.02 -9.95 14.83
CA ASP A 258 -6.04 -10.20 13.76
C ASP A 258 -6.01 -9.05 12.71
N GLU A 259 -7.09 -8.29 12.58
CA GLU A 259 -7.17 -7.20 11.60
C GLU A 259 -6.79 -5.85 12.23
N PRO A 260 -5.77 -5.14 11.69
CA PRO A 260 -5.38 -3.83 12.20
C PRO A 260 -6.53 -2.82 12.15
N ALA A 261 -6.66 -2.00 13.20
CA ALA A 261 -7.69 -0.95 13.30
C ALA A 261 -7.72 0.00 12.09
N ILE A 262 -6.55 0.25 11.47
CA ILE A 262 -6.43 1.08 10.26
C ILE A 262 -7.14 0.42 9.07
N VAL A 263 -7.00 -0.90 8.88
CA VAL A 263 -7.65 -1.62 7.76
C VAL A 263 -9.16 -1.63 7.94
N ARG A 264 -9.63 -1.90 9.16
CA ARG A 264 -11.05 -1.79 9.53
C ARG A 264 -11.58 -0.38 9.29
N GLY A 265 -10.83 0.65 9.69
CA GLY A 265 -11.18 2.04 9.48
C GLY A 265 -11.33 2.40 8.01
N ILE A 266 -10.37 2.01 7.16
CA ILE A 266 -10.45 2.23 5.70
C ILE A 266 -11.65 1.51 5.10
N ALA A 267 -11.93 0.27 5.51
CA ALA A 267 -13.04 -0.50 4.96
C ALA A 267 -14.41 0.09 5.33
N VAL A 268 -14.62 0.47 6.60
CA VAL A 268 -15.88 1.08 7.07
C VAL A 268 -16.07 2.47 6.50
N MET A 269 -15.03 3.32 6.54
CA MET A 269 -15.11 4.67 5.97
C MET A 269 -15.28 4.64 4.45
N GLY A 270 -14.60 3.70 3.77
CA GLY A 270 -14.75 3.46 2.34
C GLY A 270 -16.18 3.06 1.97
N PHE A 271 -16.81 2.18 2.75
CA PHE A 271 -18.21 1.82 2.58
C PHE A 271 -19.14 3.03 2.76
N MET A 272 -18.96 3.80 3.83
CA MET A 272 -19.76 5.01 4.06
C MET A 272 -19.58 6.04 2.93
N LEU A 273 -18.36 6.18 2.41
CA LEU A 273 -18.06 7.06 1.30
C LEU A 273 -18.73 6.58 0.00
N ASP A 274 -18.74 5.27 -0.28
CA ASP A 274 -19.47 4.70 -1.43
C ASP A 274 -20.97 4.98 -1.33
N VAL A 275 -21.57 4.78 -0.14
CA VAL A 275 -22.97 5.11 0.13
C VAL A 275 -23.25 6.60 -0.07
N ILE A 276 -22.40 7.49 0.44
CA ILE A 276 -22.57 8.95 0.28
C ILE A 276 -22.44 9.35 -1.20
N VAL A 277 -21.44 8.84 -1.91
CA VAL A 277 -21.24 9.14 -3.34
C VAL A 277 -22.45 8.67 -4.14
N ASN A 278 -22.97 7.48 -3.84
CA ASN A 278 -24.20 7.02 -4.44
C ASN A 278 -25.33 8.03 -4.12
N VAL A 279 -25.68 8.23 -2.85
CA VAL A 279 -26.84 9.06 -2.47
C VAL A 279 -26.80 10.50 -3.02
N PHE A 280 -25.64 11.17 -2.95
CA PHE A 280 -25.55 12.60 -3.24
C PHE A 280 -25.02 12.95 -4.63
N VAL A 281 -24.17 12.10 -5.23
CA VAL A 281 -23.57 12.38 -6.55
C VAL A 281 -24.36 11.73 -7.67
N ASN A 282 -25.04 10.60 -7.41
CA ASN A 282 -25.77 9.83 -8.42
C ASN A 282 -27.24 9.57 -8.02
N PRO A 283 -28.04 10.61 -7.68
CA PRO A 283 -29.30 10.49 -6.92
C PRO A 283 -30.38 9.60 -7.57
N SER A 284 -30.35 9.41 -8.88
CA SER A 284 -31.37 8.71 -9.66
C SER A 284 -31.23 7.17 -9.70
N ILE A 285 -30.10 6.63 -9.19
CA ILE A 285 -29.77 5.17 -9.14
C ILE A 285 -29.59 4.70 -7.69
N SER A 286 -29.32 5.66 -6.83
CA SER A 286 -28.41 5.40 -5.74
C SER A 286 -29.06 5.19 -4.40
N THR A 287 -30.30 5.63 -4.21
CA THR A 287 -30.97 5.37 -2.93
C THR A 287 -31.25 3.88 -2.77
N ALA A 288 -31.74 3.21 -3.82
CA ALA A 288 -31.95 1.76 -3.80
C ALA A 288 -30.64 0.97 -3.67
N THR A 289 -29.61 1.36 -4.44
CA THR A 289 -28.28 0.73 -4.40
C THR A 289 -27.60 0.96 -3.04
N ALA A 290 -27.68 2.17 -2.47
CA ALA A 290 -27.15 2.49 -1.15
C ALA A 290 -27.85 1.69 -0.05
N VAL A 291 -29.18 1.58 -0.10
CA VAL A 291 -29.95 0.76 0.85
C VAL A 291 -29.56 -0.72 0.71
N ALA A 292 -29.48 -1.26 -0.51
CA ALA A 292 -29.06 -2.64 -0.76
C ALA A 292 -27.60 -2.91 -0.34
N SER A 293 -26.75 -1.89 -0.30
CA SER A 293 -25.35 -1.99 0.10
C SER A 293 -25.19 -2.26 1.60
N PHE A 294 -26.14 -1.84 2.47
CA PHE A 294 -26.09 -2.14 3.91
C PHE A 294 -26.24 -3.64 4.22
N PRO A 295 -27.28 -4.35 3.71
CA PRO A 295 -27.37 -5.80 3.81
C PRO A 295 -26.15 -6.51 3.21
N ALA A 296 -25.67 -6.07 2.04
CA ALA A 296 -24.49 -6.65 1.39
C ALA A 296 -23.23 -6.51 2.27
N PHE A 297 -23.00 -5.35 2.86
CA PHE A 297 -21.91 -5.12 3.81
C PHE A 297 -22.05 -6.01 5.05
N GLY A 298 -23.27 -6.16 5.59
CA GLY A 298 -23.56 -7.07 6.71
C GLY A 298 -23.27 -8.54 6.37
N LEU A 299 -23.68 -9.01 5.19
CA LEU A 299 -23.35 -10.35 4.70
C LEU A 299 -21.84 -10.52 4.51
N GLY A 300 -21.16 -9.48 4.02
CA GLY A 300 -19.71 -9.41 3.92
C GLY A 300 -19.05 -9.56 5.29
N ALA A 301 -19.50 -8.81 6.29
CA ALA A 301 -19.00 -8.89 7.66
C ALA A 301 -19.21 -10.28 8.28
N LEU A 302 -20.36 -10.93 8.01
CA LEU A 302 -20.63 -12.30 8.43
C LEU A 302 -19.70 -13.31 7.74
N ALA A 303 -19.50 -13.18 6.43
CA ALA A 303 -18.57 -14.01 5.67
C ALA A 303 -17.13 -13.81 6.19
N GLY A 304 -16.74 -12.57 6.46
CA GLY A 304 -15.54 -12.18 7.18
C GLY A 304 -15.38 -12.96 8.48
N ASN A 305 -16.32 -12.83 9.41
CA ASN A 305 -16.22 -13.49 10.71
C ASN A 305 -16.23 -15.02 10.65
N LYS A 306 -16.89 -15.64 9.65
CA LYS A 306 -17.04 -17.11 9.60
C LYS A 306 -15.99 -17.81 8.75
N MET A 307 -15.42 -17.15 7.75
CA MET A 307 -14.58 -17.82 6.77
C MET A 307 -13.13 -17.95 7.27
N PRO A 308 -12.58 -19.18 7.37
CA PRO A 308 -11.23 -19.39 7.85
C PRO A 308 -10.19 -18.84 6.88
N LYS A 309 -9.02 -18.51 7.41
CA LYS A 309 -7.88 -18.06 6.59
C LYS A 309 -7.39 -19.18 5.69
N ARG A 310 -6.97 -18.82 4.48
CA ARG A 310 -6.31 -19.69 3.52
C ARG A 310 -5.10 -20.35 4.15
N ARG A 311 -4.89 -21.63 3.85
CA ARG A 311 -3.63 -22.31 4.17
C ARG A 311 -2.48 -21.63 3.41
N LYS A 312 -1.53 -21.07 4.15
CA LYS A 312 -0.31 -20.48 3.60
C LYS A 312 0.56 -21.56 2.97
N SER A 313 1.25 -21.23 1.88
CA SER A 313 2.22 -22.15 1.27
C SER A 313 3.48 -22.28 2.15
N SER A 314 4.26 -23.34 1.93
CA SER A 314 5.55 -23.52 2.62
C SER A 314 6.52 -22.36 2.40
N SER A 315 6.51 -21.75 1.20
CA SER A 315 7.30 -20.56 0.87
C SER A 315 6.86 -19.31 1.65
N GLU A 316 5.56 -19.12 1.85
CA GLU A 316 5.00 -18.01 2.62
C GLU A 316 5.32 -18.14 4.10
N LEU A 317 5.17 -19.35 4.66
CA LEU A 317 5.51 -19.65 6.05
C LEU A 317 7.00 -19.36 6.33
N ARG A 318 7.90 -19.75 5.41
CA ARG A 318 9.33 -19.44 5.53
C ARG A 318 9.61 -17.94 5.50
N LYS A 319 8.93 -17.19 4.64
CA LYS A 319 9.09 -15.73 4.54
C LYS A 319 8.57 -15.02 5.80
N ASP A 320 7.42 -15.43 6.32
CA ASP A 320 6.84 -14.88 7.55
C ASP A 320 7.73 -15.17 8.77
N ALA A 321 8.27 -16.39 8.86
CA ALA A 321 9.23 -16.76 9.91
C ALA A 321 10.51 -15.91 9.85
N LEU A 322 10.97 -15.57 8.64
CA LEU A 322 12.13 -14.72 8.44
C LEU A 322 11.82 -13.26 8.80
N GLU A 323 10.66 -12.72 8.39
CA GLU A 323 10.23 -11.37 8.76
C GLU A 323 10.01 -11.22 10.28
N THR A 324 9.44 -12.22 10.95
CA THR A 324 9.28 -12.22 12.42
C THR A 324 10.62 -12.29 13.14
N ARG A 325 11.56 -13.15 12.69
CA ARG A 325 12.93 -13.16 13.23
C ARG A 325 13.63 -11.82 13.04
N MET A 326 13.49 -11.18 11.87
CA MET A 326 14.07 -9.86 11.63
C MET A 326 13.47 -8.78 12.53
N LYS A 327 12.15 -8.78 12.73
CA LYS A 327 11.47 -7.84 13.64
C LYS A 327 11.89 -8.02 15.11
N GLN A 328 11.96 -9.28 15.56
CA GLN A 328 12.42 -9.60 16.92
C GLN A 328 13.89 -9.21 17.12
N THR A 329 14.73 -9.39 16.10
CA THR A 329 16.15 -8.97 16.15
C THR A 329 16.28 -7.45 16.14
N ALA A 330 15.43 -6.74 15.41
CA ALA A 330 15.40 -5.27 15.38
C ALA A 330 14.91 -4.63 16.68
N GLN A 331 14.11 -5.35 17.48
CA GLN A 331 13.60 -4.89 18.78
C GLN A 331 14.49 -5.28 19.97
N ARG A 332 15.44 -6.21 19.80
CA ARG A 332 16.38 -6.59 20.86
C ARG A 332 17.50 -5.57 20.99
N ASN A 333 17.74 -5.10 22.21
CA ASN A 333 18.93 -4.32 22.52
C ASN A 333 20.14 -5.27 22.64
N ILE A 334 20.69 -5.67 21.48
CA ILE A 334 21.80 -6.62 21.35
C ILE A 334 23.00 -6.16 22.21
N THR A 335 23.21 -4.86 22.36
CA THR A 335 24.27 -4.29 23.20
C THR A 335 24.04 -4.58 24.68
N ALA A 336 22.80 -4.46 25.17
CA ALA A 336 22.46 -4.78 26.56
C ALA A 336 22.61 -6.28 26.86
N GLU A 337 22.17 -7.16 25.96
CA GLU A 337 22.32 -8.61 26.12
C GLU A 337 23.80 -9.04 26.18
N ARG A 338 24.66 -8.44 25.34
CA ARG A 338 26.10 -8.71 25.35
C ARG A 338 26.78 -8.28 26.65
N ARG A 339 26.39 -7.14 27.23
CA ARG A 339 26.91 -6.69 28.54
C ARG A 339 26.52 -7.63 29.66
N VAL A 340 25.25 -8.04 29.72
CA VAL A 340 24.76 -9.00 30.72
C VAL A 340 25.53 -10.32 30.60
N LYS A 341 25.73 -10.83 29.38
CA LYS A 341 26.54 -12.04 29.16
C LYS A 341 27.98 -11.87 29.63
N THR A 342 28.60 -10.73 29.34
CA THR A 342 29.99 -10.44 29.75
C THR A 342 30.10 -10.40 31.28
N ARG A 343 29.14 -9.78 31.98
CA ARG A 343 29.09 -9.77 33.46
C ARG A 343 28.87 -11.19 34.03
N MET A 344 27.99 -11.98 33.42
CA MET A 344 27.78 -13.37 33.83
C MET A 344 29.04 -14.24 33.66
N GLN A 345 29.80 -14.05 32.57
CA GLN A 345 31.08 -14.73 32.35
C GLN A 345 32.11 -14.33 33.39
N MET A 346 32.15 -13.05 33.78
CA MET A 346 33.02 -12.57 34.85
C MET A 346 32.69 -13.24 36.19
N ASP A 347 31.44 -13.21 36.61
CA ASP A 347 31.00 -13.77 37.90
C ASP A 347 31.20 -15.29 37.94
N THR A 348 30.87 -15.98 36.84
CA THR A 348 31.09 -17.42 36.69
C THR A 348 32.58 -17.74 36.75
N GLY A 349 33.42 -16.99 36.03
CA GLY A 349 34.86 -17.20 36.01
C GLY A 349 35.51 -17.10 37.38
N PHE A 350 35.13 -16.11 38.18
CA PHE A 350 35.62 -15.99 39.56
C PHE A 350 35.04 -17.03 40.51
N SER A 351 33.77 -17.42 40.34
CA SER A 351 33.17 -18.50 41.14
C SER A 351 33.86 -19.85 40.88
N GLU A 352 34.14 -20.17 39.63
CA GLU A 352 34.85 -21.40 39.27
C GLU A 352 36.29 -21.41 39.79
N ALA A 353 36.96 -20.25 39.82
CA ALA A 353 38.28 -20.13 40.43
C ALA A 353 38.25 -20.42 41.94
N GLN A 354 37.24 -19.92 42.66
CA GLN A 354 37.07 -20.20 44.09
C GLN A 354 36.81 -21.68 44.39
N LYS A 355 36.18 -22.41 43.45
CA LYS A 355 35.95 -23.85 43.54
C LYS A 355 37.17 -24.69 43.13
N GLY A 356 38.26 -24.07 42.69
CA GLY A 356 39.46 -24.76 42.20
C GLY A 356 39.37 -25.27 40.75
N HIS A 357 38.34 -24.87 39.99
CA HIS A 357 38.18 -25.23 38.58
C HIS A 357 38.90 -24.24 37.65
N TYR A 358 40.23 -24.24 37.70
CA TYR A 358 41.06 -23.21 37.07
C TYR A 358 40.94 -23.14 35.53
N ASP A 359 40.72 -24.26 34.84
CA ASP A 359 40.53 -24.27 33.39
C ASP A 359 39.21 -23.61 32.98
N ALA A 360 38.12 -23.93 33.70
CA ALA A 360 36.82 -23.30 33.48
C ALA A 360 36.84 -21.81 33.84
N ALA A 361 37.55 -21.45 34.92
CA ALA A 361 37.79 -20.06 35.31
C ALA A 361 38.54 -19.30 34.21
N LYS A 362 39.64 -19.86 33.70
CA LYS A 362 40.43 -19.28 32.61
C LYS A 362 39.57 -19.00 31.38
N ILE A 363 38.79 -19.96 30.90
CA ILE A 363 37.94 -19.78 29.70
C ILE A 363 36.96 -18.61 29.90
N ASN A 364 36.25 -18.60 31.02
CA ASN A 364 35.24 -17.58 31.29
C ASN A 364 35.85 -16.19 31.52
N LEU A 365 36.96 -16.09 32.24
CA LEU A 365 37.64 -14.82 32.50
C LEU A 365 38.31 -14.25 31.25
N CYS A 366 38.90 -15.08 30.38
CA CYS A 366 39.44 -14.62 29.11
C CYS A 366 38.34 -14.07 28.18
N GLN A 367 37.20 -14.75 28.14
CA GLN A 367 36.03 -14.29 27.37
C GLN A 367 35.45 -12.99 27.96
N ALA A 368 35.37 -12.88 29.29
CA ALA A 368 34.92 -11.68 29.97
C ALA A 368 35.85 -10.49 29.71
N MET A 369 37.18 -10.66 29.83
CA MET A 369 38.17 -9.62 29.56
C MET A 369 38.07 -9.11 28.12
N THR A 370 38.00 -10.03 27.15
CA THR A 370 37.84 -9.68 25.73
C THR A 370 36.50 -8.98 25.48
N GLY A 371 35.42 -9.45 26.09
CA GLY A 371 34.09 -8.84 26.00
C GLY A 371 34.06 -7.42 26.54
N MET A 372 34.64 -7.19 27.73
CA MET A 372 34.78 -5.88 28.37
C MET A 372 35.52 -4.89 27.48
N LEU A 373 36.65 -5.31 26.91
CA LEU A 373 37.46 -4.50 26.00
C LEU A 373 36.73 -4.15 24.68
N GLN A 374 35.61 -4.80 24.36
CA GLN A 374 34.79 -4.54 23.17
C GLN A 374 33.46 -3.79 23.48
N GLU A 375 33.17 -3.46 24.74
CA GLU A 375 31.90 -2.79 25.10
C GLU A 375 31.86 -1.33 24.61
N HIS A 376 30.69 -0.86 24.16
CA HIS A 376 30.46 0.54 23.78
C HIS A 376 29.17 1.09 24.43
N PRO A 377 29.23 2.16 25.25
CA PRO A 377 30.43 2.71 25.91
C PRO A 377 31.23 1.68 26.72
N LEU A 378 32.52 1.96 26.92
CA LEU A 378 33.44 1.17 27.76
C LEU A 378 33.10 1.38 29.23
N ASP A 379 33.00 0.29 29.99
CA ASP A 379 32.94 0.32 31.45
C ASP A 379 34.36 0.31 32.02
N THR A 380 34.94 1.51 32.19
CA THR A 380 36.33 1.69 32.65
C THR A 380 36.57 1.17 34.06
N GLU A 381 35.60 1.37 34.96
CA GLU A 381 35.70 0.92 36.35
C GLU A 381 35.59 -0.61 36.44
N GLY A 382 34.65 -1.20 35.70
CA GLY A 382 34.53 -2.65 35.61
C GLY A 382 35.76 -3.31 35.01
N LEU A 383 36.34 -2.71 33.97
CA LEU A 383 37.55 -3.24 33.31
C LEU A 383 38.75 -3.20 34.26
N LYS A 384 38.93 -2.09 34.99
CA LYS A 384 39.97 -1.96 36.02
C LYS A 384 39.83 -3.03 37.11
N LYS A 385 38.64 -3.16 37.70
CA LYS A 385 38.36 -4.17 38.73
C LYS A 385 38.60 -5.59 38.23
N LEU A 386 38.23 -5.88 36.98
CA LEU A 386 38.49 -7.17 36.38
C LEU A 386 39.99 -7.43 36.22
N ALA A 387 40.75 -6.46 35.70
CA ALA A 387 42.20 -6.57 35.53
C ALA A 387 42.92 -6.79 36.87
N GLU A 388 42.64 -5.99 37.88
CA GLU A 388 43.23 -6.11 39.22
C GLU A 388 42.99 -7.51 39.83
N ARG A 389 41.74 -7.99 39.75
CA ARG A 389 41.38 -9.33 40.26
C ARG A 389 42.02 -10.46 39.46
N MET A 390 42.17 -10.28 38.15
CA MET A 390 42.78 -11.28 37.28
C MET A 390 44.30 -11.37 37.42
N VAL A 391 44.96 -10.25 37.74
CA VAL A 391 46.42 -10.18 37.94
C VAL A 391 46.82 -10.60 39.37
N SER A 392 45.86 -10.57 40.31
CA SER A 392 46.04 -10.90 41.72
C SER A 392 46.82 -12.21 41.94
N PRO A 393 47.78 -12.24 42.89
CA PRO A 393 48.49 -13.47 43.27
C PRO A 393 47.59 -14.60 43.75
N ASN A 394 46.36 -14.26 44.19
CA ASN A 394 45.38 -15.23 44.72
C ASN A 394 44.57 -15.93 43.62
N LEU A 395 44.74 -15.55 42.36
CA LEU A 395 44.10 -16.18 41.21
C LEU A 395 45.11 -16.97 40.38
N PHE A 396 44.95 -18.27 40.32
CA PHE A 396 45.78 -19.16 39.51
C PHE A 396 45.09 -19.47 38.18
N ILE A 397 45.36 -18.67 37.16
CA ILE A 397 44.99 -18.95 35.77
C ILE A 397 46.23 -18.88 34.88
N ASP A 398 46.40 -19.87 34.01
CA ASP A 398 47.51 -19.90 33.06
C ASP A 398 47.10 -19.22 31.75
N VAL A 399 47.50 -17.96 31.57
CA VAL A 399 47.21 -17.17 30.36
C VAL A 399 48.54 -16.76 29.72
N PRO A 400 48.73 -16.97 28.40
CA PRO A 400 49.97 -16.63 27.72
C PRO A 400 50.36 -15.15 27.89
N SER A 401 51.67 -14.87 27.98
CA SER A 401 52.20 -13.50 28.10
C SER A 401 51.69 -12.57 27.00
N THR A 402 51.65 -13.05 25.76
CA THR A 402 51.17 -12.31 24.60
C THR A 402 49.72 -11.85 24.72
N GLN A 403 48.86 -12.66 25.34
CA GLN A 403 47.45 -12.32 25.54
C GLN A 403 47.26 -11.21 26.58
N TRP A 404 48.04 -11.23 27.67
CA TRP A 404 48.07 -10.14 28.65
C TRP A 404 48.53 -8.83 28.03
N LEU A 405 49.57 -8.89 27.19
CA LEU A 405 50.10 -7.72 26.49
C LEU A 405 49.08 -7.15 25.49
N GLU A 406 48.40 -8.00 24.72
CA GLU A 406 47.35 -7.59 23.77
C GLU A 406 46.18 -6.88 24.48
N TRP A 407 45.70 -7.45 25.60
CA TRP A 407 44.66 -6.80 26.39
C TRP A 407 45.12 -5.47 26.97
N GLY A 408 46.38 -5.39 27.40
CA GLY A 408 47.01 -4.16 27.87
C GLY A 408 47.08 -3.07 26.80
N ASP A 409 47.52 -3.41 25.59
CA ASP A 409 47.56 -2.49 24.44
C ASP A 409 46.16 -2.05 24.01
N THR A 410 45.18 -2.97 24.05
CA THR A 410 43.78 -2.65 23.76
C THR A 410 43.23 -1.69 24.80
N ALA A 411 43.45 -1.92 26.10
CA ALA A 411 43.05 -1.01 27.17
C ALA A 411 43.71 0.37 27.02
N ARG A 412 44.99 0.43 26.64
CA ARG A 412 45.72 1.67 26.33
C ARG A 412 45.05 2.43 25.18
N SER A 413 44.72 1.75 24.08
CA SER A 413 44.08 2.36 22.90
C SER A 413 42.71 2.97 23.22
N ARG A 414 42.02 2.39 24.22
CA ARG A 414 40.73 2.87 24.74
C ARG A 414 40.84 3.82 25.93
N MET A 415 42.05 4.34 26.20
CA MET A 415 42.36 5.32 27.26
C MET A 415 42.11 4.82 28.70
N CYS A 416 42.08 3.51 28.94
CA CYS A 416 41.98 2.93 30.29
C CYS A 416 43.39 2.57 30.80
N TYR A 417 44.15 3.60 31.18
CA TYR A 417 45.60 3.47 31.45
C TYR A 417 45.93 2.64 32.69
N GLU A 418 45.12 2.69 33.75
CA GLU A 418 45.35 1.90 34.97
C GLU A 418 45.18 0.40 34.71
N ALA A 419 44.09 0.00 34.04
CA ALA A 419 43.91 -1.39 33.62
C ALA A 419 44.99 -1.83 32.62
N ALA A 420 45.41 -0.94 31.72
CA ALA A 420 46.50 -1.23 30.79
C ALA A 420 47.81 -1.55 31.52
N LEU A 421 48.18 -0.79 32.56
CA LEU A 421 49.39 -1.03 33.34
C LEU A 421 49.36 -2.40 34.04
N GLU A 422 48.26 -2.73 34.74
CA GLU A 422 48.10 -4.03 35.41
C GLU A 422 48.31 -5.21 34.44
N LEU A 423 47.70 -5.14 33.26
CA LEU A 423 47.76 -6.19 32.25
C LEU A 423 49.15 -6.26 31.58
N LEU A 424 49.71 -5.11 31.20
CA LEU A 424 51.03 -5.03 30.56
C LEU A 424 52.13 -5.51 31.51
N GLU A 425 52.06 -5.18 32.80
CA GLU A 425 53.05 -5.62 33.79
C GLU A 425 52.96 -7.09 34.09
N LYS A 426 51.74 -7.66 34.15
CA LYS A 426 51.56 -9.10 34.24
C LYS A 426 52.13 -9.81 33.03
N GLY A 427 51.84 -9.32 31.82
CA GLY A 427 52.38 -9.86 30.58
C GLY A 427 53.90 -9.81 30.53
N LEU A 428 54.50 -8.66 30.89
CA LEU A 428 55.94 -8.46 30.93
C LEU A 428 56.65 -9.40 31.92
N LYS A 429 56.05 -9.68 33.09
CA LYS A 429 56.61 -10.64 34.07
C LYS A 429 56.70 -12.06 33.53
N LEU A 430 55.81 -12.44 32.61
CA LEU A 430 55.73 -13.78 32.03
C LEU A 430 56.49 -13.90 30.69
N GLU A 431 56.81 -12.78 30.05
CA GLU A 431 57.39 -12.74 28.72
C GLU A 431 58.87 -13.17 28.72
N LYS A 432 59.22 -14.04 27.77
CA LYS A 432 60.58 -14.57 27.60
C LYS A 432 61.25 -14.05 26.33
N ASP A 433 60.47 -13.60 25.34
CA ASP A 433 61.00 -12.99 24.12
C ASP A 433 61.48 -11.56 24.42
N ALA A 434 62.78 -11.32 24.26
CA ALA A 434 63.40 -10.03 24.51
C ALA A 434 62.82 -8.88 23.67
N LYS A 435 62.38 -9.14 22.43
CA LYS A 435 61.80 -8.13 21.54
C LYS A 435 60.40 -7.74 21.99
N ILE A 436 59.59 -8.72 22.41
CA ILE A 436 58.23 -8.48 22.92
C ILE A 436 58.30 -7.78 24.28
N ALA A 437 59.17 -8.27 25.19
CA ALA A 437 59.40 -7.66 26.49
C ALA A 437 59.88 -6.20 26.37
N ARG A 438 60.78 -5.91 25.42
CA ARG A 438 61.27 -4.55 25.16
C ARG A 438 60.15 -3.60 24.69
N ARG A 439 59.24 -4.07 23.84
CA ARG A 439 58.05 -3.29 23.44
C ARG A 439 57.12 -3.01 24.62
N ALA A 440 56.85 -4.02 25.46
CA ALA A 440 56.04 -3.85 26.65
C ALA A 440 56.69 -2.87 27.65
N LEU A 441 58.01 -2.94 27.88
CA LEU A 441 58.77 -1.99 28.69
C LEU A 441 58.61 -0.56 28.18
N PHE A 442 58.70 -0.36 26.86
CA PHE A 442 58.49 0.95 26.25
C PHE A 442 57.06 1.46 26.48
N THR A 443 56.05 0.65 26.20
CA THR A 443 54.64 1.02 26.39
C THR A 443 54.31 1.36 27.84
N ILE A 444 54.80 0.56 28.80
CA ILE A 444 54.62 0.82 30.24
C ILE A 444 55.29 2.14 30.63
N GLY A 445 56.55 2.34 30.22
CA GLY A 445 57.30 3.55 30.49
C GLY A 445 56.64 4.80 29.92
N GLU A 446 56.13 4.71 28.69
CA GLU A 446 55.39 5.77 28.02
C GLU A 446 54.13 6.16 28.78
N ILE A 447 53.31 5.18 29.19
CA ILE A 447 52.08 5.43 29.97
C ILE A 447 52.43 6.13 31.28
N ARG A 448 53.38 5.58 32.06
CA ARG A 448 53.75 6.08 33.39
C ARG A 448 54.25 7.52 33.36
N ILE A 449 55.09 7.87 32.38
CA ILE A 449 55.58 9.25 32.21
C ILE A 449 54.48 10.20 31.72
N ASN A 450 53.78 9.86 30.63
CA ASN A 450 52.80 10.77 30.02
C ASN A 450 51.56 11.00 30.90
N ARG A 451 51.19 10.02 31.72
CA ARG A 451 50.04 10.09 32.63
C ARG A 451 50.40 10.44 34.07
N LYS A 452 51.70 10.65 34.36
CA LYS A 452 52.22 10.96 35.70
C LYS A 452 51.85 9.90 36.76
N ILE A 453 51.83 8.62 36.36
CA ILE A 453 51.56 7.47 37.23
C ILE A 453 52.93 6.85 37.56
N GLU A 454 53.47 7.16 38.73
CA GLU A 454 54.82 6.75 39.19
C GLU A 454 55.89 6.95 38.08
N PRO A 455 56.15 8.22 37.69
CA PRO A 455 57.00 8.55 36.54
C PRO A 455 58.44 8.04 36.70
N GLU A 456 58.95 7.93 37.93
CA GLU A 456 60.28 7.38 38.23
C GLU A 456 60.42 5.92 37.82
N GLU A 457 59.37 5.11 38.00
CA GLU A 457 59.36 3.75 37.48
C GLU A 457 59.34 3.75 35.94
N GLY A 458 58.58 4.67 35.34
CA GLY A 458 58.54 4.84 33.90
C GLY A 458 59.93 5.12 33.30
N VAL A 459 60.70 6.00 33.95
CA VAL A 459 62.10 6.30 33.60
C VAL A 459 62.96 5.02 33.63
N LYS A 460 62.90 4.24 34.72
CA LYS A 460 63.65 2.99 34.86
C LYS A 460 63.31 2.00 33.74
N ARG A 461 62.03 1.88 33.36
CA ARG A 461 61.59 1.00 32.27
C ARG A 461 62.14 1.45 30.91
N LEU A 462 62.12 2.76 30.63
CA LEU A 462 62.66 3.31 29.38
C LEU A 462 64.18 3.22 29.29
N GLN A 463 64.91 3.41 30.39
CA GLN A 463 66.36 3.17 30.45
C GLN A 463 66.69 1.73 30.07
N LYS A 464 65.94 0.76 30.62
CA LYS A 464 66.09 -0.65 30.27
C LYS A 464 65.81 -0.95 28.79
N VAL A 465 64.89 -0.23 28.14
CA VAL A 465 64.65 -0.34 26.68
C VAL A 465 65.88 0.05 25.87
N VAL A 466 66.61 1.08 26.32
CA VAL A 466 67.86 1.56 25.69
C VAL A 466 69.01 0.59 25.95
N GLU A 467 69.11 0.05 27.16
CA GLU A 467 70.13 -0.94 27.53
C GLU A 467 70.02 -2.24 26.73
N MET A 468 68.78 -2.69 26.44
CA MET A 468 68.55 -3.94 25.72
C MET A 468 68.98 -3.89 24.25
N ASP A 469 68.90 -2.72 23.60
CA ASP A 469 69.39 -2.48 22.23
C ASP A 469 69.36 -0.97 21.96
N GLY A 470 70.53 -0.33 21.96
CA GLY A 470 70.68 1.13 21.97
C GLY A 470 70.55 1.82 20.60
N GLU A 471 70.54 1.08 19.50
CA GLU A 471 70.63 1.63 18.13
C GLU A 471 69.29 1.62 17.37
N ASP A 472 68.36 0.76 17.79
CA ASP A 472 67.04 0.61 17.16
C ASP A 472 66.10 1.81 17.42
N LEU A 473 65.11 1.97 16.54
CA LEU A 473 64.13 3.06 16.52
C LEU A 473 63.40 3.23 17.87
N LEU A 474 63.08 2.12 18.55
CA LEU A 474 62.40 2.14 19.84
C LEU A 474 63.27 2.75 20.95
N ALA A 475 64.59 2.51 20.93
CA ALA A 475 65.52 3.15 21.86
C ALA A 475 65.70 4.64 21.56
N LYS A 476 65.70 5.06 20.29
CA LYS A 476 65.71 6.49 19.93
C LYS A 476 64.46 7.20 20.44
N GLN A 477 63.30 6.54 20.38
CA GLN A 477 62.05 7.07 20.95
C GLN A 477 62.11 7.13 22.48
N ALA A 478 62.64 6.10 23.13
CA ALA A 478 62.82 6.07 24.59
C ALA A 478 63.73 7.20 25.08
N LYS A 479 64.88 7.44 24.42
CA LYS A 479 65.80 8.55 24.73
C LYS A 479 65.09 9.92 24.67
N ARG A 480 64.32 10.18 23.61
CA ARG A 480 63.53 11.42 23.48
C ARG A 480 62.50 11.59 24.59
N MET A 481 61.92 10.50 25.08
CA MET A 481 60.96 10.55 26.18
C MET A 481 61.64 10.79 27.53
N LEU A 482 62.83 10.21 27.74
CA LEU A 482 63.66 10.46 28.92
C LEU A 482 64.12 11.92 28.98
N GLU A 483 64.61 12.46 27.86
CA GLU A 483 65.01 13.88 27.74
C GLU A 483 63.85 14.82 28.08
N LYS A 484 62.64 14.51 27.60
CA LYS A 484 61.41 15.27 27.91
C LYS A 484 60.99 15.15 29.38
N ALA A 485 61.33 14.06 30.04
CA ALA A 485 61.07 13.83 31.45
C ALA A 485 62.14 14.45 32.37
N GLY A 486 63.19 15.05 31.80
CA GLY A 486 64.29 15.69 32.54
C GLY A 486 65.38 14.72 32.98
N VAL A 487 65.53 13.59 32.29
CA VAL A 487 66.52 12.52 32.56
C VAL A 487 67.50 12.35 31.41
#